data_AF-A0AA36MJI4-F1
#
_entry.id   AF-A0AA36MJI4-F1
#
_cell.length_a   1.000
_cell.length_b   1.000
_cell.length_c   1.000
_cell.angle_alpha   90.00
_cell.angle_beta   90.00
_cell.angle_gamma   90.00
#
_symmetry.space_group_name_H-M   'P 1'
#
loop_
_entity.id
_entity.type
_entity.pdbx_description
1 polymer ?
#
loop_
_entity_poly.entity_id
_entity_poly.type
_entity_poly.pdbx_seq_one_letter_code
_entity_poly.pdbx_strand_id
1 'polypeptide(L)'
;MKSARFYFGDISNETSNWILITEAVSFHDPSPLDFAGKTRDEPKKPLAAYQIEGPYDKCMDWCLLSDPADYYMALVRQGARMAGLFKSGAMGDPDVVAKHFENMLGAPAEAFGMQPGCSGQPPKMLKSKIDMGLEFFSNVAPQLYPDFVKDPAWQAKFTATLMKLNAYAGESQYWFHSDNDYISLAHANMNVDNAYFWRNEEGQLELGVFDWGGMGCRSLGFKLWWWLYCGEFEMLNANFEKFLDVYVDSYAGAGGPKLDKEVLRMQFVLASLTQMPLAQVGIRIHV
;
A
#
# COMPACT_ATOMS: atom_id res chain seq x y z
N MET A 1 -27.36 -11.84 -35.51
CA MET A 1 -26.37 -12.04 -34.43
C MET A 1 -26.17 -10.70 -33.76
N LYS A 2 -26.50 -10.53 -32.47
CA LYS A 2 -26.12 -9.30 -31.74
C LYS A 2 -24.61 -9.41 -31.50
N SER A 3 -23.84 -8.46 -32.01
CA SER A 3 -22.42 -8.34 -31.69
C SER A 3 -22.25 -8.26 -30.17
N ALA A 4 -21.28 -8.98 -29.62
CA ALA A 4 -20.90 -8.81 -28.22
C ALA A 4 -20.56 -7.34 -27.99
N ARG A 5 -21.17 -6.73 -26.97
CA ARG A 5 -20.77 -5.39 -26.53
C ARG A 5 -19.40 -5.55 -25.88
N PHE A 6 -18.40 -4.87 -26.41
CA PHE A 6 -17.09 -4.75 -25.76
C PHE A 6 -16.78 -3.27 -25.57
N TYR A 7 -16.18 -3.00 -24.42
CA TYR A 7 -15.82 -1.66 -23.95
C TYR A 7 -14.51 -1.20 -24.58
N PHE A 8 -13.57 -2.13 -24.77
CA PHE A 8 -12.28 -1.89 -25.39
C PHE A 8 -11.84 -3.16 -26.11
N GLY A 9 -11.25 -2.98 -27.28
CA GLY A 9 -10.65 -4.05 -28.06
C GLY A 9 -9.37 -3.53 -28.65
N ASP A 10 -8.26 -4.21 -28.41
CA ASP A 10 -6.99 -3.90 -29.09
C ASP A 10 -6.45 -5.17 -29.74
N ILE A 11 -5.82 -5.02 -30.90
CA ILE A 11 -5.20 -6.10 -31.66
C ILE A 11 -3.78 -5.70 -32.02
N SER A 12 -2.82 -6.51 -31.59
CA SER A 12 -1.43 -6.34 -32.01
C SER A 12 -1.31 -6.75 -33.48
N ASN A 13 -1.05 -5.81 -34.37
CA ASN A 13 -0.81 -6.09 -35.79
C ASN A 13 0.42 -6.98 -36.02
N GLU A 14 1.38 -6.99 -35.10
CA GLU A 14 2.59 -7.81 -35.18
C GLU A 14 2.35 -9.27 -34.78
N THR A 15 1.58 -9.50 -33.72
CA THR A 15 1.39 -10.84 -33.14
C THR A 15 0.03 -11.46 -33.43
N SER A 16 -0.94 -10.67 -33.92
CA SER A 16 -2.36 -11.01 -34.03
C SER A 16 -3.06 -11.34 -32.71
N ASN A 17 -2.39 -11.13 -31.57
CA ASN A 17 -3.03 -11.23 -30.25
C ASN A 17 -4.01 -10.06 -30.08
N TRP A 18 -5.12 -10.33 -29.40
CA TRP A 18 -6.12 -9.32 -29.10
C TRP A 18 -6.52 -9.36 -27.63
N ILE A 19 -6.90 -8.20 -27.11
CA ILE A 19 -7.51 -8.04 -25.80
C ILE A 19 -8.92 -7.54 -26.03
N LEU A 20 -9.91 -8.15 -25.38
CA LEU A 20 -11.30 -7.71 -25.40
C LEU A 20 -11.77 -7.49 -23.97
N ILE A 21 -12.11 -6.26 -23.64
CA ILE A 21 -12.76 -5.91 -22.38
C ILE A 21 -14.26 -5.91 -22.65
N THR A 22 -14.98 -6.90 -22.11
CA THR A 22 -16.42 -7.07 -22.33
C THR A 22 -17.29 -6.46 -21.25
N GLU A 23 -16.70 -6.10 -20.10
CA GLU A 23 -17.42 -5.66 -18.91
C GLU A 23 -16.73 -4.45 -18.28
N ALA A 24 -17.53 -3.60 -17.64
CA ALA A 24 -17.07 -2.48 -16.84
C ALA A 24 -17.67 -2.60 -15.44
N VAL A 25 -16.95 -2.12 -14.43
CA VAL A 25 -17.47 -2.07 -13.06
C VAL A 25 -18.64 -1.08 -13.01
N SER A 26 -19.81 -1.57 -12.61
CA SER A 26 -21.03 -0.78 -12.57
C SER A 26 -21.16 -0.02 -11.25
N PHE A 27 -20.36 1.04 -11.11
CA PHE A 27 -20.43 1.95 -9.98
C PHE A 27 -21.83 2.54 -9.79
N HIS A 28 -22.29 2.63 -8.54
CA HIS A 28 -23.57 3.25 -8.19
C HIS A 28 -23.61 4.74 -8.57
N ASP A 29 -22.51 5.45 -8.32
CA ASP A 29 -22.27 6.80 -8.79
C ASP A 29 -20.89 6.84 -9.47
N PRO A 30 -20.84 6.90 -10.81
CA PRO A 30 -19.59 6.97 -11.57
C PRO A 30 -19.05 8.40 -11.71
N SER A 31 -19.72 9.39 -11.12
CA SER A 31 -19.30 10.79 -11.21
C SER A 31 -17.92 10.95 -10.58
N PRO A 32 -17.01 11.74 -11.17
CA PRO A 32 -15.80 12.17 -10.47
C PRO A 32 -16.22 12.77 -9.12
N LEU A 33 -15.50 12.43 -8.05
CA LEU A 33 -15.68 13.12 -6.78
C LEU A 33 -15.11 14.54 -6.98
N ASP A 34 -15.93 15.45 -7.52
CA ASP A 34 -15.54 16.85 -7.48
C ASP A 34 -15.48 17.27 -5.99
N PHE A 35 -14.54 18.16 -5.67
CA PHE A 35 -14.41 18.68 -4.32
C PHE A 35 -15.68 19.45 -3.85
N ALA A 36 -16.67 19.66 -4.74
CA ALA A 36 -17.80 20.53 -4.53
C ALA A 36 -18.97 19.75 -3.90
N GLY A 37 -19.07 19.82 -2.58
CA GLY A 37 -20.29 19.43 -1.88
C GLY A 37 -20.26 18.05 -1.22
N LYS A 38 -19.08 17.43 -1.06
CA LYS A 38 -18.85 16.37 -0.09
C LYS A 38 -18.00 16.88 1.06
N THR A 39 -18.60 16.98 2.24
CA THR A 39 -17.95 17.43 3.47
C THR A 39 -17.60 16.26 4.36
N ARG A 40 -16.55 16.41 5.18
CA ARG A 40 -16.15 15.40 6.18
C ARG A 40 -17.28 15.03 7.15
N ASP A 41 -18.22 15.94 7.35
CA ASP A 41 -19.29 15.85 8.34
C ASP A 41 -20.62 15.34 7.75
N GLU A 42 -20.66 15.01 6.44
CA GLU A 42 -21.85 14.44 5.84
C GLU A 42 -22.19 13.07 6.43
N PRO A 43 -23.48 12.78 6.68
CA PRO A 43 -23.89 11.47 7.15
C PRO A 43 -23.48 10.37 6.17
N LYS A 44 -22.61 9.49 6.64
CA LYS A 44 -22.20 8.29 5.92
C LYS A 44 -23.37 7.32 5.83
N LYS A 45 -23.79 6.98 4.61
CA LYS A 45 -24.90 6.05 4.35
C LYS A 45 -24.44 4.92 3.41
N PRO A 46 -24.23 3.71 3.93
CA PRO A 46 -23.94 2.55 3.10
C PRO A 46 -25.03 2.31 2.04
N LEU A 47 -24.62 1.81 0.89
CA LEU A 47 -25.53 1.40 -0.19
C LEU A 47 -26.23 0.07 0.15
N ALA A 48 -27.21 -0.31 -0.67
CA ALA A 48 -27.80 -1.65 -0.58
C ALA A 48 -26.78 -2.74 -0.94
N ALA A 49 -27.02 -3.97 -0.49
CA ALA A 49 -26.15 -5.11 -0.79
C ALA A 49 -25.88 -5.23 -2.31
N TYR A 50 -24.63 -5.55 -2.64
CA TYR A 50 -24.06 -5.70 -3.99
C TYR A 50 -24.08 -4.44 -4.87
N GLN A 51 -24.51 -3.28 -4.36
CA GLN A 51 -24.27 -2.02 -5.04
C GLN A 51 -22.81 -1.64 -4.85
N ILE A 52 -22.10 -1.47 -5.97
CA ILE A 52 -20.70 -1.06 -5.97
C ILE A 52 -20.63 0.43 -5.69
N GLU A 53 -19.87 0.82 -4.69
CA GLU A 53 -19.63 2.23 -4.32
C GLU A 53 -18.91 2.97 -5.46
N GLY A 54 -18.97 4.30 -5.50
CA GLY A 54 -18.31 5.07 -6.56
C GLY A 54 -16.78 4.92 -6.54
N PRO A 55 -16.08 5.24 -7.64
CA PRO A 55 -14.62 5.29 -7.58
C PRO A 55 -14.20 6.33 -6.53
N TYR A 56 -13.26 5.96 -5.68
CA TYR A 56 -12.71 6.84 -4.67
C TYR A 56 -11.46 7.54 -5.17
N ASP A 57 -11.28 8.79 -4.76
CA ASP A 57 -10.06 9.53 -5.01
C ASP A 57 -9.02 9.26 -3.92
N LYS A 58 -7.75 9.38 -4.31
CA LYS A 58 -6.61 9.11 -3.43
C LYS A 58 -6.59 10.06 -2.24
N CYS A 59 -6.35 9.50 -1.04
CA CYS A 59 -6.29 10.24 0.24
C CYS A 59 -7.59 10.96 0.63
N MET A 60 -8.75 10.52 0.15
CA MET A 60 -10.06 11.15 0.43
C MET A 60 -10.92 10.27 1.36
N ASP A 61 -10.33 9.74 2.43
CA ASP A 61 -10.98 8.79 3.37
C ASP A 61 -12.31 9.32 3.95
N TRP A 62 -12.50 10.64 4.01
CA TRP A 62 -13.75 11.24 4.48
C TRP A 62 -14.93 11.07 3.51
N CYS A 63 -14.67 10.78 2.24
CA CYS A 63 -15.69 10.47 1.23
C CYS A 63 -16.23 9.03 1.33
N LEU A 64 -15.58 8.17 2.14
CA LEU A 64 -15.99 6.79 2.33
C LEU A 64 -17.37 6.68 2.99
N LEU A 65 -18.19 5.73 2.52
CA LEU A 65 -19.58 5.56 2.97
C LEU A 65 -19.74 4.88 4.35
N SER A 66 -18.62 4.59 5.03
CA SER A 66 -18.59 4.07 6.40
C SER A 66 -17.24 4.39 7.09
N ASP A 67 -16.95 3.76 8.23
CA ASP A 67 -15.70 3.96 8.96
C ASP A 67 -14.50 3.60 8.06
N PRO A 68 -13.53 4.50 7.82
CA PRO A 68 -12.35 4.20 7.02
C PRO A 68 -11.62 2.93 7.48
N ALA A 69 -11.61 2.64 8.79
CA ALA A 69 -10.97 1.45 9.32
C ALA A 69 -11.51 0.15 8.69
N ASP A 70 -12.80 0.10 8.34
CA ASP A 70 -13.42 -1.07 7.69
C ASP A 70 -12.83 -1.31 6.28
N TYR A 71 -12.59 -0.23 5.52
CA TYR A 71 -12.02 -0.29 4.18
C TYR A 71 -10.57 -0.75 4.21
N TYR A 72 -9.75 -0.16 5.07
CA TYR A 72 -8.36 -0.59 5.23
C TYR A 72 -8.27 -2.03 5.76
N MET A 73 -9.20 -2.46 6.61
CA MET A 73 -9.28 -3.85 7.05
C MET A 73 -9.60 -4.80 5.88
N ALA A 74 -10.52 -4.41 5.01
CA ALA A 74 -10.86 -5.18 3.81
C ALA A 74 -9.66 -5.25 2.84
N LEU A 75 -8.96 -4.14 2.61
CA LEU A 75 -7.75 -4.07 1.78
C LEU A 75 -6.66 -5.00 2.31
N VAL A 76 -6.35 -4.91 3.61
CA VAL A 76 -5.36 -5.76 4.28
C VAL A 76 -5.74 -7.23 4.18
N ARG A 77 -6.99 -7.59 4.48
CA ARG A 77 -7.50 -8.96 4.38
C ARG A 77 -7.34 -9.50 2.95
N GLN A 78 -7.80 -8.75 1.95
CA GLN A 78 -7.82 -9.23 0.58
C GLN A 78 -6.42 -9.30 -0.03
N GLY A 79 -5.56 -8.32 0.26
CA GLY A 79 -4.17 -8.35 -0.14
C GLY A 79 -3.37 -9.49 0.52
N ALA A 80 -3.61 -9.76 1.81
CA ALA A 80 -3.02 -10.90 2.50
C ALA A 80 -3.50 -12.25 1.94
N ARG A 81 -4.80 -12.38 1.62
CA ARG A 81 -5.34 -13.57 0.95
C ARG A 81 -4.70 -13.79 -0.42
N MET A 82 -4.55 -12.74 -1.23
CA MET A 82 -3.87 -12.81 -2.52
C MET A 82 -2.44 -13.33 -2.38
N ALA A 83 -1.70 -12.80 -1.40
CA ALA A 83 -0.34 -13.27 -1.11
C ALA A 83 -0.33 -14.75 -0.67
N GLY A 84 -1.24 -15.16 0.21
CA GLY A 84 -1.33 -16.55 0.67
C GLY A 84 -1.70 -17.51 -0.45
N LEU A 85 -2.60 -17.12 -1.35
CA LEU A 85 -2.96 -17.90 -2.54
C LEU A 85 -1.79 -18.08 -3.50
N PHE A 86 -0.94 -17.07 -3.67
CA PHE A 86 0.29 -17.24 -4.44
C PHE A 86 1.22 -18.27 -3.78
N LYS A 87 1.40 -18.18 -2.47
CA LYS A 87 2.26 -19.11 -1.71
C LYS A 87 1.78 -20.55 -1.71
N SER A 88 0.47 -20.76 -1.74
CA SER A 88 -0.10 -22.10 -1.87
C SER A 88 -0.04 -22.67 -3.28
N GLY A 89 0.46 -21.91 -4.27
CA GLY A 89 0.53 -22.32 -5.67
C GLY A 89 -0.80 -22.19 -6.42
N ALA A 90 -1.79 -21.49 -5.86
CA ALA A 90 -3.11 -21.32 -6.46
C ALA A 90 -3.15 -20.26 -7.58
N MET A 91 -2.07 -19.48 -7.76
CA MET A 91 -1.97 -18.39 -8.75
C MET A 91 -1.34 -18.81 -10.08
N GLY A 92 -1.29 -20.12 -10.34
CA GLY A 92 -0.77 -20.70 -11.59
C GLY A 92 0.69 -21.14 -11.49
N ASP A 93 1.29 -21.38 -12.66
CA ASP A 93 2.67 -21.85 -12.78
C ASP A 93 3.68 -20.77 -12.32
N PRO A 94 4.48 -21.02 -11.26
CA PRO A 94 5.47 -20.07 -10.76
C PRO A 94 6.45 -19.57 -11.82
N ASP A 95 6.84 -20.43 -12.78
CA ASP A 95 7.80 -20.07 -13.83
C ASP A 95 7.18 -19.11 -14.86
N VAL A 96 5.87 -19.17 -15.07
CA VAL A 96 5.14 -18.23 -15.92
C VAL A 96 4.98 -16.90 -15.18
N VAL A 97 4.58 -16.94 -13.91
CA VAL A 97 4.42 -15.74 -13.08
C VAL A 97 5.74 -14.95 -13.02
N ALA A 98 6.87 -15.62 -12.75
CA ALA A 98 8.18 -14.99 -12.63
C ALA A 98 8.71 -14.35 -13.94
N LYS A 99 8.15 -14.69 -15.10
CA LYS A 99 8.49 -14.05 -16.40
C LYS A 99 7.76 -12.74 -16.63
N HIS A 100 6.59 -12.57 -16.03
CA HIS A 100 5.70 -11.44 -16.30
C HIS A 100 5.67 -10.42 -15.17
N PHE A 101 5.98 -10.84 -13.95
CA PHE A 101 6.00 -9.98 -12.78
C PHE A 101 7.39 -9.91 -12.18
N GLU A 102 7.74 -8.74 -11.64
CA GLU A 102 9.00 -8.59 -10.91
C GLU A 102 9.08 -9.61 -9.78
N ASN A 103 10.25 -10.21 -9.60
CA ASN A 103 10.45 -11.22 -8.59
C ASN A 103 11.71 -10.95 -7.76
N MET A 104 11.52 -10.46 -6.52
CA MET A 104 12.61 -10.22 -5.57
C MET A 104 12.95 -11.46 -4.72
N LEU A 105 12.33 -12.60 -4.98
CA LEU A 105 12.63 -13.84 -4.26
C LEU A 105 14.06 -14.29 -4.57
N GLY A 106 14.91 -14.38 -3.53
CA GLY A 106 16.31 -14.77 -3.69
C GLY A 106 17.18 -13.74 -4.43
N ALA A 107 16.72 -12.50 -4.58
CA ALA A 107 17.54 -11.43 -5.14
C ALA A 107 18.81 -11.23 -4.29
N PRO A 108 19.99 -11.09 -4.92
CA PRO A 108 21.24 -10.95 -4.17
C PRO A 108 21.32 -9.57 -3.50
N ALA A 109 22.11 -9.46 -2.43
CA ALA A 109 22.30 -8.25 -1.64
C ALA A 109 22.65 -7.01 -2.49
N GLU A 110 23.48 -7.20 -3.52
CA GLU A 110 23.93 -6.15 -4.44
C GLU A 110 22.77 -5.55 -5.25
N ALA A 111 21.72 -6.32 -5.52
CA ALA A 111 20.52 -5.83 -6.22
C ALA A 111 19.75 -4.78 -5.42
N PHE A 112 20.00 -4.70 -4.11
CA PHE A 112 19.41 -3.71 -3.21
C PHE A 112 20.32 -2.49 -2.98
N GLY A 113 21.46 -2.40 -3.67
CA GLY A 113 22.39 -1.28 -3.56
C GLY A 113 23.27 -1.31 -2.31
N MET A 114 23.41 -2.48 -1.67
CA MET A 114 24.38 -2.67 -0.57
C MET A 114 25.80 -2.39 -1.07
N GLN A 115 26.56 -1.59 -0.31
CA GLN A 115 27.90 -1.17 -0.67
C GLN A 115 28.71 -0.76 0.58
N PRO A 116 30.04 -0.84 0.55
CA PRO A 116 30.86 -0.35 1.65
C PRO A 116 30.58 1.14 1.96
N GLY A 117 30.44 1.47 3.24
CA GLY A 117 30.14 2.84 3.67
C GLY A 117 28.63 3.09 3.72
N CYS A 118 28.19 4.22 3.16
CA CYS A 118 26.79 4.63 3.16
C CYS A 118 26.08 4.05 1.94
N SER A 119 25.09 3.18 2.13
CA SER A 119 24.28 2.59 1.04
C SER A 119 23.08 3.44 0.62
N GLY A 120 22.76 4.51 1.37
CA GLY A 120 21.74 5.48 1.00
C GLY A 120 22.27 6.72 0.28
N GLN A 121 21.55 7.82 0.44
CA GLN A 121 21.89 9.13 -0.13
C GLN A 121 23.17 9.71 0.51
N PRO A 122 23.95 10.55 -0.19
CA PRO A 122 25.04 11.28 0.44
C PRO A 122 24.57 11.99 1.74
N PRO A 123 25.25 11.81 2.89
CA PRO A 123 24.74 12.27 4.19
C PRO A 123 24.36 13.75 4.25
N LYS A 124 25.13 14.62 3.58
CA LYS A 124 24.82 16.06 3.50
C LYS A 124 23.52 16.34 2.74
N MET A 125 23.25 15.58 1.68
CA MET A 125 22.03 15.73 0.89
C MET A 125 20.80 15.31 1.70
N LEU A 126 20.88 14.17 2.41
CA LEU A 126 19.79 13.75 3.28
C LEU A 126 19.56 14.74 4.42
N LYS A 127 20.63 15.20 5.09
CA LYS A 127 20.50 16.16 6.19
C LYS A 127 19.78 17.44 5.74
N SER A 128 20.09 17.93 4.55
CA SER A 128 19.39 19.08 3.96
C SER A 128 17.89 18.83 3.74
N LYS A 129 17.49 17.63 3.33
CA LYS A 129 16.08 17.26 3.17
C LYS A 129 15.36 17.14 4.51
N ILE A 130 16.03 16.54 5.51
CA ILE A 130 15.50 16.45 6.88
C ILE A 130 15.27 17.86 7.44
N ASP A 131 16.25 18.75 7.31
CA ASP A 131 16.15 20.12 7.81
C ASP A 131 15.00 20.89 7.15
N MET A 132 14.82 20.72 5.83
CA MET A 132 13.68 21.28 5.10
C MET A 132 12.35 20.73 5.62
N GLY A 133 12.25 19.42 5.88
CA GLY A 133 11.06 18.81 6.45
C GLY A 133 10.75 19.34 7.85
N LEU A 134 11.75 19.39 8.74
CA LEU A 134 11.59 19.92 10.10
C LEU A 134 11.14 21.38 10.11
N GLU A 135 11.69 22.22 9.23
CA GLU A 135 11.22 23.60 9.04
C GLU A 135 9.77 23.65 8.57
N PHE A 136 9.40 22.80 7.61
CA PHE A 136 8.05 22.73 7.09
C PHE A 136 7.03 22.33 8.18
N PHE A 137 7.35 21.30 8.96
CA PHE A 137 6.52 20.80 10.05
C PHE A 137 6.36 21.81 11.18
N SER A 138 7.43 22.54 11.50
CA SER A 138 7.47 23.39 12.69
C SER A 138 6.91 24.78 12.41
N ASN A 139 7.19 25.34 11.23
CA ASN A 139 7.03 26.76 10.97
C ASN A 139 6.15 27.08 9.75
N VAL A 140 6.19 26.26 8.69
CA VAL A 140 5.45 26.57 7.45
C VAL A 140 3.98 26.11 7.51
N ALA A 141 3.75 24.88 7.95
CA ALA A 141 2.41 24.29 8.01
C ALA A 141 2.15 23.51 9.31
N PRO A 142 2.38 24.11 10.49
CA PRO A 142 2.27 23.40 11.77
C PRO A 142 0.89 22.81 12.05
N GLN A 143 -0.18 23.38 11.48
CA GLN A 143 -1.54 22.89 11.58
C GLN A 143 -1.78 21.55 10.86
N LEU A 144 -0.89 21.15 9.94
CA LEU A 144 -0.99 19.89 9.21
C LEU A 144 -0.29 18.74 9.92
N TYR A 145 0.35 18.98 11.07
CA TYR A 145 1.12 17.96 11.79
C TYR A 145 0.75 17.90 13.28
N PRO A 146 0.92 16.73 13.92
CA PRO A 146 0.69 16.63 15.36
C PRO A 146 1.70 17.44 16.15
N ASP A 147 1.33 17.93 17.32
CA ASP A 147 2.17 18.84 18.11
C ASP A 147 3.54 18.26 18.48
N PHE A 148 3.66 16.94 18.66
CA PHE A 148 4.90 16.30 19.08
C PHE A 148 6.04 16.46 18.06
N VAL A 149 5.75 16.71 16.78
CA VAL A 149 6.82 16.87 15.77
C VAL A 149 7.64 18.15 15.97
N LYS A 150 7.09 19.10 16.75
CA LYS A 150 7.75 20.35 17.13
C LYS A 150 8.69 20.20 18.33
N ASP A 151 8.63 19.07 19.04
CA ASP A 151 9.50 18.82 20.18
C ASP A 151 10.97 18.67 19.72
N PRO A 152 11.90 19.53 20.18
CA PRO A 152 13.31 19.43 19.80
C PRO A 152 13.94 18.07 20.10
N ALA A 153 13.52 17.38 21.17
CA ALA A 153 14.01 16.05 21.50
C ALA A 153 13.54 15.01 20.46
N TRP A 154 12.29 15.13 20.01
CA TRP A 154 11.76 14.30 18.93
C TRP A 154 12.50 14.56 17.62
N GLN A 155 12.70 15.84 17.25
CA GLN A 155 13.39 16.21 16.01
C GLN A 155 14.84 15.69 15.97
N ALA A 156 15.54 15.74 17.11
CA ALA A 156 16.88 15.18 17.25
C ALA A 156 16.88 13.66 17.04
N LYS A 157 15.93 12.94 17.68
CA LYS A 157 15.78 11.49 17.52
C LYS A 157 15.39 11.11 16.08
N PHE A 158 14.47 11.84 15.48
CA PHE A 158 14.03 11.66 14.09
C PHE A 158 15.21 11.79 13.13
N THR A 159 15.97 12.88 13.26
CA THR A 159 17.18 13.13 12.46
C THR A 159 18.20 12.01 12.64
N ALA A 160 18.53 11.63 13.88
CA ALA A 160 19.49 10.56 14.14
C ALA A 160 19.05 9.22 13.56
N THR A 161 17.75 8.91 13.64
CA THR A 161 17.17 7.67 13.10
C THR A 161 17.24 7.63 11.58
N LEU A 162 16.79 8.68 10.89
CA LEU A 162 16.85 8.73 9.43
C LEU A 162 18.29 8.73 8.91
N MET A 163 19.20 9.43 9.57
CA MET A 163 20.62 9.40 9.20
C MET A 163 21.24 8.02 9.39
N LYS A 164 20.85 7.30 10.45
CA LYS A 164 21.28 5.91 10.68
C LYS A 164 20.72 4.98 9.62
N LEU A 165 19.41 5.04 9.34
CA LEU A 165 18.78 4.22 8.30
C LEU A 165 19.37 4.49 6.93
N ASN A 166 19.70 5.74 6.62
CA ASN A 166 20.35 6.08 5.37
C ASN A 166 21.76 5.52 5.22
N ALA A 167 22.51 5.37 6.33
CA ALA A 167 23.78 4.67 6.28
C ALA A 167 23.61 3.19 5.88
N TYR A 168 22.45 2.60 6.18
CA TYR A 168 22.10 1.20 5.96
C TYR A 168 20.88 1.01 5.04
N ALA A 169 20.68 1.88 4.04
CA ALA A 169 19.47 1.87 3.23
C ALA A 169 19.35 0.58 2.40
N GLY A 170 20.44 0.17 1.74
CA GLY A 170 20.47 -1.07 0.96
C GLY A 170 20.36 -2.31 1.83
N GLU A 171 21.01 -2.30 2.99
CA GLU A 171 20.95 -3.38 3.99
C GLU A 171 19.54 -3.52 4.55
N SER A 172 18.85 -2.40 4.81
CA SER A 172 17.46 -2.41 5.28
C SER A 172 16.54 -3.01 4.23
N GLN A 173 16.68 -2.55 2.97
CA GLN A 173 15.92 -3.08 1.83
C GLN A 173 16.14 -4.59 1.64
N TYR A 174 17.40 -5.03 1.71
CA TYR A 174 17.73 -6.45 1.64
C TYR A 174 17.15 -7.22 2.82
N TRP A 175 17.26 -6.70 4.05
CA TRP A 175 16.78 -7.39 5.26
C TRP A 175 15.29 -7.72 5.16
N PHE A 176 14.44 -6.76 4.80
CA PHE A 176 13.00 -7.04 4.68
C PHE A 176 12.62 -7.80 3.40
N HIS A 177 13.59 -8.10 2.52
CA HIS A 177 13.46 -8.98 1.35
C HIS A 177 14.35 -10.24 1.44
N SER A 178 14.81 -10.61 2.64
CA SER A 178 15.71 -11.76 2.80
C SER A 178 15.00 -13.05 3.21
N ASP A 179 13.82 -12.92 3.83
CA ASP A 179 13.01 -14.06 4.24
C ASP A 179 11.95 -14.39 3.19
N ASN A 180 12.08 -15.58 2.61
CA ASN A 180 11.16 -16.07 1.59
C ASN A 180 9.72 -16.13 2.08
N ASP A 181 9.46 -16.43 3.36
CA ASP A 181 8.10 -16.51 3.91
C ASP A 181 7.41 -15.14 3.87
N TYR A 182 8.19 -14.05 3.84
CA TYR A 182 7.72 -12.68 3.77
C TYR A 182 7.84 -12.05 2.37
N ILE A 183 8.05 -12.84 1.32
CA ILE A 183 8.06 -12.35 -0.07
C ILE A 183 6.97 -13.07 -0.84
N SER A 184 6.02 -12.33 -1.38
CA SER A 184 4.91 -12.91 -2.14
C SER A 184 4.47 -12.01 -3.27
N LEU A 185 3.92 -12.62 -4.33
CA LEU A 185 3.16 -11.92 -5.34
C LEU A 185 1.93 -11.30 -4.69
N ALA A 186 1.77 -9.99 -4.85
CA ALA A 186 0.55 -9.28 -4.48
C ALA A 186 0.54 -7.90 -5.16
N HIS A 187 -0.57 -7.19 -5.03
CA HIS A 187 -0.71 -5.82 -5.52
C HIS A 187 0.35 -4.88 -4.90
N ALA A 188 0.84 -3.90 -5.67
CA ALA A 188 1.87 -2.97 -5.17
C ALA A 188 1.32 -1.71 -4.51
N ASN A 189 0.17 -1.21 -4.95
CA ASN A 189 -0.39 0.07 -4.49
C ASN A 189 -1.90 -0.08 -4.20
N MET A 190 -2.26 -0.98 -3.29
CA MET A 190 -3.66 -1.31 -2.98
C MET A 190 -4.28 -0.30 -2.02
N ASN A 191 -4.31 0.95 -2.45
CA ASN A 191 -5.01 2.02 -1.76
C ASN A 191 -6.50 2.01 -2.12
N VAL A 192 -7.28 2.81 -1.39
CA VAL A 192 -8.73 2.98 -1.62
C VAL A 192 -9.04 3.41 -3.07
N ASP A 193 -8.21 4.24 -3.70
CA ASP A 193 -8.39 4.68 -5.10
C ASP A 193 -8.16 3.58 -6.14
N ASN A 194 -7.44 2.53 -5.76
CA ASN A 194 -7.15 1.37 -6.61
C ASN A 194 -8.05 0.17 -6.28
N ALA A 195 -9.17 0.40 -5.58
CA ALA A 195 -10.14 -0.61 -5.22
C ALA A 195 -11.57 -0.15 -5.48
N TYR A 196 -12.48 -1.11 -5.61
CA TYR A 196 -13.92 -0.87 -5.64
C TYR A 196 -14.59 -1.75 -4.61
N PHE A 197 -15.55 -1.18 -3.90
CA PHE A 197 -16.12 -1.77 -2.68
C PHE A 197 -17.61 -2.03 -2.85
N TRP A 198 -18.10 -3.06 -2.17
CA TRP A 198 -19.53 -3.29 -1.99
C TRP A 198 -19.74 -4.02 -0.67
N ARG A 199 -21.00 -4.08 -0.22
CA ARG A 199 -21.38 -4.94 0.91
C ARG A 199 -22.11 -6.17 0.41
N ASN A 200 -21.81 -7.35 0.97
CA ASN A 200 -22.59 -8.56 0.70
C ASN A 200 -23.93 -8.57 1.46
N GLU A 201 -24.70 -9.66 1.36
CA GLU A 201 -25.98 -9.83 2.07
C GLU A 201 -25.84 -9.73 3.59
N GLU A 202 -24.71 -10.16 4.15
CA GLU A 202 -24.37 -10.08 5.57
C GLU A 202 -23.87 -8.69 5.99
N GLY A 203 -23.80 -7.74 5.05
CA GLY A 203 -23.31 -6.39 5.28
C GLY A 203 -21.79 -6.29 5.41
N GLN A 204 -21.03 -7.35 5.11
CA GLN A 204 -19.58 -7.34 5.15
C GLN A 204 -19.03 -6.59 3.95
N LEU A 205 -18.02 -5.75 4.19
CA LEU A 205 -17.34 -5.00 3.14
C LEU A 205 -16.40 -5.92 2.37
N GLU A 206 -16.67 -6.04 1.08
CA GLU A 206 -15.90 -6.78 0.09
C GLU A 206 -15.26 -5.80 -0.89
N LEU A 207 -14.24 -6.27 -1.62
CA LEU A 207 -13.58 -5.44 -2.63
C LEU A 207 -13.06 -6.22 -3.81
N GLY A 208 -12.92 -5.51 -4.92
CA GLY A 208 -12.03 -5.86 -6.02
C GLY A 208 -11.02 -4.75 -6.24
N VAL A 209 -10.03 -5.00 -7.10
CA VAL A 209 -8.90 -4.07 -7.29
C VAL A 209 -8.63 -3.79 -8.76
N PHE A 210 -8.08 -2.61 -9.01
CA PHE A 210 -7.61 -2.12 -10.30
C PHE A 210 -6.09 -1.97 -10.30
N ASP A 211 -5.52 -1.45 -11.38
CA ASP A 211 -4.12 -0.97 -11.44
C ASP A 211 -3.04 -2.00 -11.07
N TRP A 212 -3.08 -3.13 -11.77
CA TRP A 212 -2.14 -4.23 -11.58
C TRP A 212 -0.71 -3.97 -12.07
N GLY A 213 -0.41 -2.77 -12.59
CA GLY A 213 0.87 -2.47 -13.27
C GLY A 213 2.11 -2.65 -12.38
N GLY A 214 1.96 -2.48 -11.07
CA GLY A 214 3.04 -2.69 -10.09
C GLY A 214 3.07 -4.09 -9.45
N MET A 215 2.17 -5.01 -9.83
CA MET A 215 2.11 -6.33 -9.22
C MET A 215 3.46 -7.07 -9.34
N GLY A 216 3.89 -7.73 -8.26
CA GLY A 216 5.21 -8.36 -8.19
C GLY A 216 5.47 -9.07 -6.87
N CYS A 217 6.48 -9.94 -6.83
CA CYS A 217 6.94 -10.60 -5.61
C CYS A 217 7.89 -9.69 -4.86
N ARG A 218 7.41 -9.10 -3.76
CA ARG A 218 8.16 -8.21 -2.87
C ARG A 218 7.85 -8.51 -1.42
N SER A 219 8.61 -7.88 -0.52
CA SER A 219 8.38 -7.91 0.92
C SER A 219 6.92 -7.59 1.27
N LEU A 220 6.33 -8.41 2.13
CA LEU A 220 4.95 -8.23 2.59
C LEU A 220 4.82 -6.97 3.46
N GLY A 221 5.81 -6.67 4.31
CA GLY A 221 5.82 -5.42 5.07
C GLY A 221 5.95 -4.18 4.18
N PHE A 222 6.75 -4.25 3.10
CA PHE A 222 6.83 -3.19 2.09
C PHE A 222 5.49 -2.96 1.40
N LYS A 223 4.82 -4.04 0.97
CA LYS A 223 3.49 -3.92 0.34
C LYS A 223 2.45 -3.36 1.31
N LEU A 224 2.42 -3.84 2.54
CA LEU A 224 1.49 -3.36 3.56
C LEU A 224 1.68 -1.86 3.83
N TRP A 225 2.93 -1.36 3.84
CA TRP A 225 3.18 0.08 3.89
C TRP A 225 2.51 0.82 2.73
N TRP A 226 2.72 0.36 1.49
CA TRP A 226 2.11 0.96 0.31
C TRP A 226 0.59 0.85 0.22
N TRP A 227 -0.04 -0.04 0.99
CA TRP A 227 -1.51 -0.14 1.04
C TRP A 227 -2.13 0.76 2.10
N LEU A 228 -1.35 1.12 3.12
CA LEU A 228 -1.81 1.90 4.26
C LEU A 228 -1.37 3.38 4.20
N TYR A 229 -0.39 3.74 3.37
CA TYR A 229 0.24 5.07 3.43
C TYR A 229 -0.70 6.25 3.18
N CYS A 230 -1.82 6.02 2.48
CA CYS A 230 -2.84 7.05 2.21
C CYS A 230 -3.86 7.22 3.35
N GLY A 231 -3.85 6.36 4.36
CA GLY A 231 -4.80 6.39 5.46
C GLY A 231 -4.55 7.57 6.40
N GLU A 232 -5.64 8.11 6.98
CA GLU A 232 -5.52 9.10 8.05
C GLU A 232 -4.70 8.53 9.23
N PHE A 233 -3.73 9.31 9.70
CA PHE A 233 -2.76 8.89 10.70
C PHE A 233 -3.40 8.35 11.98
N GLU A 234 -4.41 9.06 12.49
CA GLU A 234 -5.10 8.71 13.72
C GLU A 234 -5.82 7.35 13.59
N MET A 235 -6.44 7.10 12.43
CA MET A 235 -7.09 5.82 12.12
C MET A 235 -6.06 4.70 12.01
N LEU A 236 -4.96 4.93 11.28
CA LEU A 236 -3.90 3.94 11.14
C LEU A 236 -3.28 3.59 12.50
N ASN A 237 -2.90 4.60 13.29
CA ASN A 237 -2.28 4.42 14.59
C ASN A 237 -3.19 3.67 15.57
N ALA A 238 -4.50 3.93 15.56
CA ALA A 238 -5.46 3.25 16.42
C ALA A 238 -5.74 1.79 16.01
N ASN A 239 -5.52 1.44 14.74
CA ASN A 239 -5.88 0.12 14.20
C ASN A 239 -4.70 -0.73 13.72
N PHE A 240 -3.46 -0.23 13.81
CA PHE A 240 -2.28 -0.89 13.25
C PHE A 240 -2.09 -2.33 13.75
N GLU A 241 -2.28 -2.58 15.05
CA GLU A 241 -2.25 -3.94 15.61
C GLU A 241 -3.23 -4.88 14.93
N LYS A 242 -4.47 -4.41 14.73
CA LYS A 242 -5.53 -5.21 14.11
C LYS A 242 -5.23 -5.47 12.64
N PHE A 243 -4.63 -4.51 11.94
CA PHE A 243 -4.18 -4.74 10.56
C PHE A 243 -3.11 -5.82 10.50
N LEU A 244 -2.14 -5.80 11.41
CA LEU A 244 -1.13 -6.86 11.47
C LEU A 244 -1.74 -8.23 11.79
N ASP A 245 -2.66 -8.30 12.77
CA ASP A 245 -3.37 -9.54 13.13
C ASP A 245 -4.16 -10.09 11.94
N VAL A 246 -4.97 -9.24 11.27
CA VAL A 246 -5.74 -9.66 10.10
C VAL A 246 -4.85 -10.06 8.94
N TYR A 247 -3.71 -9.39 8.75
CA TYR A 247 -2.76 -9.78 7.72
C TYR A 247 -2.24 -11.20 7.94
N VAL A 248 -1.68 -11.49 9.12
CA VAL A 248 -1.06 -12.79 9.40
C VAL A 248 -2.09 -13.92 9.34
N ASP A 249 -3.29 -13.69 9.87
CA ASP A 249 -4.37 -14.68 9.87
C ASP A 249 -4.90 -14.95 8.45
N SER A 250 -5.11 -13.90 7.66
CA SER A 250 -5.64 -14.01 6.30
C SER A 250 -4.63 -14.63 5.34
N TYR A 251 -3.35 -14.30 5.50
CA TYR A 251 -2.25 -14.87 4.73
C TYR A 251 -2.11 -16.37 5.00
N ALA A 252 -2.05 -16.76 6.29
CA ALA A 252 -1.96 -18.16 6.68
C ALA A 252 -3.22 -18.96 6.28
N GLY A 253 -4.41 -18.38 6.48
CA GLY A 253 -5.68 -19.00 6.11
C GLY A 253 -5.85 -19.22 4.61
N ALA A 254 -5.16 -18.44 3.76
CA ALA A 254 -5.12 -18.62 2.31
C ALA A 254 -3.99 -19.59 1.84
N GLY A 255 -3.27 -20.22 2.78
CA GLY A 255 -2.24 -21.22 2.52
C GLY A 255 -0.81 -20.67 2.50
N GLY A 256 -0.59 -19.43 2.93
CA GLY A 256 0.75 -18.92 3.23
C GLY A 256 1.33 -19.53 4.52
N PRO A 257 2.65 -19.47 4.73
CA PRO A 257 3.28 -19.83 5.99
C PRO A 257 2.80 -18.93 7.14
N LYS A 258 2.87 -19.43 8.38
CA LYS A 258 2.53 -18.63 9.56
C LYS A 258 3.65 -17.63 9.84
N LEU A 259 3.37 -16.34 9.65
CA LEU A 259 4.33 -15.28 9.90
C LEU A 259 4.42 -14.94 11.39
N ASP A 260 5.62 -14.56 11.83
CA ASP A 260 5.82 -13.75 13.03
C ASP A 260 5.35 -12.31 12.77
N LYS A 261 4.38 -11.88 13.57
CA LYS A 261 3.76 -10.56 13.51
C LYS A 261 4.77 -9.42 13.76
N GLU A 262 5.70 -9.62 14.67
CA GLU A 262 6.67 -8.58 15.04
C GLU A 262 7.73 -8.38 13.96
N VAL A 263 8.07 -9.44 13.23
CA VAL A 263 8.90 -9.32 12.02
C VAL A 263 8.14 -8.54 10.94
N LEU A 264 6.86 -8.86 10.69
CA LEU A 264 6.03 -8.11 9.73
C LEU A 264 5.93 -6.62 10.09
N ARG A 265 5.71 -6.32 11.39
CA ARG A 265 5.73 -4.96 11.91
C ARG A 265 7.05 -4.26 11.60
N MET A 266 8.18 -4.91 11.87
CA MET A 266 9.49 -4.33 11.62
C MET A 266 9.73 -4.08 10.13
N GLN A 267 9.33 -5.00 9.25
CA GLN A 267 9.40 -4.80 7.80
C GLN A 267 8.57 -3.58 7.36
N PHE A 268 7.35 -3.44 7.88
CA PHE A 268 6.50 -2.28 7.61
C PHE A 268 7.16 -0.96 8.05
N VAL A 269 7.68 -0.91 9.28
CA VAL A 269 8.32 0.30 9.83
C VAL A 269 9.59 0.66 9.06
N LEU A 270 10.42 -0.32 8.71
CA LEU A 270 11.62 -0.07 7.90
C LEU A 270 11.27 0.37 6.48
N ALA A 271 10.25 -0.25 5.86
CA ALA A 271 9.78 0.17 4.55
C ALA A 271 9.25 1.62 4.56
N SER A 272 8.51 2.00 5.59
CA SER A 272 7.97 3.36 5.70
C SER A 272 9.07 4.42 5.92
N LEU A 273 10.03 4.14 6.79
CA LEU A 273 11.15 5.05 7.08
C LEU A 273 12.13 5.17 5.91
N THR A 274 12.36 4.10 5.14
CA THR A 274 13.22 4.15 3.95
C THR A 274 12.61 4.94 2.79
N GLN A 275 11.28 5.08 2.75
CA GLN A 275 10.57 5.91 1.77
C GLN A 275 10.45 7.38 2.19
N MET A 276 10.58 7.73 3.48
CA MET A 276 10.48 9.13 3.93
C MET A 276 11.42 10.12 3.21
N PRO A 277 12.69 9.80 2.91
CA PRO A 277 13.57 10.69 2.14
C PRO A 277 13.18 10.92 0.68
N LEU A 278 12.23 10.13 0.18
CA LEU A 278 11.68 10.14 -1.19
C LEU A 278 10.25 10.69 -1.23
N ALA A 279 9.49 10.55 -0.14
CA ALA A 279 8.12 11.04 -0.04
C ALA A 279 8.09 12.57 0.02
N GLN A 280 7.25 13.15 -0.84
CA GLN A 280 6.76 14.51 -0.65
C GLN A 280 6.14 14.57 0.75
N VAL A 281 6.69 15.46 1.55
CA VAL A 281 6.42 15.75 2.97
C VAL A 281 4.91 15.72 3.27
N GLY A 282 4.38 14.55 3.65
CA GLY A 282 2.92 14.39 3.80
C GLY A 282 2.44 13.26 4.71
N ILE A 283 3.32 12.41 5.28
CA ILE A 283 2.88 11.28 6.11
C ILE A 283 3.49 11.36 7.52
N ARG A 284 2.60 11.30 8.51
CA ARG A 284 2.89 11.31 9.94
C ARG A 284 3.27 9.89 10.37
N ILE A 285 4.51 9.66 10.83
CA ILE A 285 4.89 8.39 11.47
C ILE A 285 5.64 8.71 12.76
N HIS A 286 5.28 8.04 13.85
CA HIS A 286 6.04 8.09 15.10
C HIS A 286 7.34 7.30 14.97
N VAL A 287 8.46 7.93 15.34
CA VAL A 287 9.81 7.36 15.39
C VAL A 287 10.26 7.17 16.83
#